data_AF-A0A2D9F3E6-F1
#
_entry.id   AF-A0A2D9F3E6-F1
#
_cell.length_a   1.000
_cell.length_b   1.000
_cell.length_c   1.000
_cell.angle_alpha   90.00
_cell.angle_beta   90.00
_cell.angle_gamma   90.00
#
_symmetry.space_group_name_H-M   'P 1'
#
loop_
_entity.id
_entity.type
_entity.pdbx_description
1 polymer ?
#
loop_
_entity_poly.entity_id
_entity_poly.type
_entity_poly.pdbx_seq_one_letter_code
_entity_poly.pdbx_strand_id
1 'polypeptide(L)'
;MLLCLVIPTNAFAAEKTDFLNWDYVVGFWTANHDLAAAKAEQARVVPAWKAWSAKHGTRLYPELVEKLNDEPNADLIKKGHDFTLMVNVWRRIYTSFMTSIYTVHGARPWNANVGFECENIQALNIFTRQCNDVPDWRKPETRRRDEAEFQKNPAKRFQ
;
A
#
# COMPACT_ATOMS: atom_id res chain seq x y z
N MET A 1 -20.47 5.04 -21.49
CA MET A 1 -19.31 5.95 -21.56
C MET A 1 -18.28 5.44 -20.57
N LEU A 2 -17.30 4.65 -21.03
CA LEU A 2 -16.21 4.13 -20.20
C LEU A 2 -15.17 5.24 -20.03
N LEU A 3 -15.03 5.78 -18.82
CA LEU A 3 -13.89 6.64 -18.50
C LEU A 3 -12.69 5.73 -18.20
N CYS A 4 -11.90 5.44 -19.23
CA CYS A 4 -10.55 4.91 -19.06
C CYS A 4 -9.68 6.01 -18.43
N LEU A 5 -9.55 5.97 -17.11
CA LEU A 5 -8.49 6.71 -16.42
C LEU A 5 -7.15 6.03 -16.75
N VAL A 6 -6.50 6.55 -17.78
CA VAL A 6 -5.07 6.34 -18.03
C VAL A 6 -4.33 7.03 -16.89
N ILE A 7 -3.97 6.25 -15.86
CA ILE A 7 -3.05 6.72 -14.82
C ILE A 7 -1.64 6.45 -15.36
N PRO A 8 -0.79 7.48 -15.50
CA PRO A 8 0.57 7.29 -15.99
C PRO A 8 1.36 6.35 -15.08
N THR A 9 1.92 5.30 -15.68
CA THR A 9 2.84 4.33 -15.07
C THR A 9 4.21 4.95 -14.85
N ASN A 10 4.32 5.91 -13.94
CA ASN A 10 5.58 6.17 -13.27
C ASN A 10 5.49 5.51 -11.90
N ALA A 11 6.06 4.31 -11.82
CA ALA A 11 6.17 3.54 -10.59
C ALA A 11 7.06 4.29 -9.58
N PHE A 12 6.49 5.25 -8.86
CA PHE A 12 7.13 5.86 -7.71
C PHE A 12 7.35 4.73 -6.69
N ALA A 13 8.61 4.33 -6.51
CA ALA A 13 9.00 3.56 -5.33
C ALA A 13 9.01 4.57 -4.18
N ALA A 14 8.05 4.45 -3.26
CA ALA A 14 8.10 5.27 -2.06
C ALA A 14 9.32 4.85 -1.22
N GLU A 15 10.06 5.83 -0.72
CA GLU A 15 11.17 5.67 0.19
C GLU A 15 10.83 6.26 1.56
N LYS A 16 11.61 5.95 2.60
CA LYS A 16 11.39 6.47 3.96
C LYS A 16 11.28 8.00 3.99
N THR A 17 12.08 8.69 3.19
CA THR A 17 12.13 10.16 3.11
C THR A 17 10.91 10.79 2.45
N ASP A 18 10.09 10.01 1.75
CA ASP A 18 8.84 10.53 1.17
C ASP A 18 7.76 10.71 2.23
N PHE A 19 7.87 10.07 3.40
CA PHE A 19 6.88 10.16 4.46
C PHE A 19 7.17 11.32 5.42
N LEU A 20 6.14 12.09 5.74
CA LEU A 20 6.24 13.23 6.66
C LEU A 20 6.19 12.79 8.13
N ASN A 21 5.60 11.63 8.40
CA ASN A 21 5.51 10.99 9.71
C ASN A 21 5.73 9.48 9.57
N TRP A 22 7.00 9.09 9.60
CA TRP A 22 7.41 7.68 9.47
C TRP A 22 6.86 6.78 10.58
N ASP A 23 6.87 7.25 11.82
CA ASP A 23 6.43 6.46 12.97
C ASP A 23 4.93 6.16 12.90
N TYR A 24 4.13 7.11 12.42
CA TYR A 24 2.71 6.90 12.17
C TYR A 24 2.46 5.78 11.14
N VAL A 25 3.17 5.78 10.00
CA VAL A 25 2.94 4.74 8.97
C VAL A 25 3.43 3.38 9.41
N VAL A 26 4.58 3.28 10.06
CA VAL A 26 5.07 2.00 10.60
C VAL A 26 4.13 1.48 11.69
N GLY A 27 3.70 2.35 12.60
CA GLY A 27 2.75 1.98 13.65
C GLY A 27 1.40 1.53 13.08
N PHE A 28 0.87 2.23 12.07
CA PHE A 28 -0.38 1.82 11.43
C PHE A 28 -0.24 0.49 10.69
N TRP A 29 0.82 0.35 9.88
CA TRP A 29 1.12 -0.86 9.11
C TRP A 29 1.20 -2.10 9.99
N THR A 30 1.94 -2.01 11.10
CA THR A 30 2.19 -3.14 12.01
C THR A 30 1.01 -3.50 12.91
N ALA A 31 0.12 -2.54 13.21
CA ALA A 31 -1.00 -2.77 14.13
C ALA A 31 -2.33 -3.09 13.41
N ASN A 32 -2.51 -2.67 12.15
CA ASN A 32 -3.83 -2.68 11.49
C ASN A 32 -3.86 -3.57 10.26
N HIS A 33 -4.02 -4.87 10.49
CA HIS A 33 -3.92 -5.87 9.43
C HIS A 33 -5.21 -6.10 8.63
N ASP A 34 -6.34 -5.48 9.02
CA ASP A 34 -7.62 -5.68 8.35
C ASP A 34 -8.08 -4.46 7.52
N LEU A 35 -8.93 -4.74 6.53
CA LEU A 35 -9.48 -3.72 5.63
C LEU A 35 -10.41 -2.73 6.34
N ALA A 36 -11.06 -3.09 7.45
CA ALA A 36 -11.98 -2.20 8.14
C ALA A 36 -11.22 -1.06 8.82
N ALA A 37 -10.11 -1.38 9.50
CA ALA A 37 -9.20 -0.39 10.07
C ALA A 37 -8.62 0.52 9.00
N ALA A 38 -8.16 -0.03 7.86
CA ALA A 38 -7.66 0.77 6.74
C ALA A 38 -8.74 1.72 6.19
N LYS A 39 -9.99 1.27 6.05
CA LYS A 39 -11.10 2.13 5.59
C LYS A 39 -11.44 3.24 6.58
N ALA A 40 -11.48 2.91 7.88
CA ALA A 40 -11.75 3.88 8.93
C ALA A 40 -10.68 4.98 8.95
N GLU A 41 -9.41 4.59 8.88
CA GLU A 41 -8.31 5.54 8.84
C GLU A 41 -8.34 6.36 7.55
N GLN A 42 -8.55 5.72 6.39
CA GLN A 42 -8.71 6.42 5.12
C GLN A 42 -9.79 7.51 5.19
N ALA A 43 -10.96 7.19 5.76
CA ALA A 43 -12.06 8.14 5.91
C ALA A 43 -11.71 9.31 6.84
N ARG A 44 -10.85 9.07 7.84
CA ARG A 44 -10.42 10.08 8.80
C ARG A 44 -9.39 11.06 8.21
N VAL A 45 -8.36 10.54 7.54
CA VAL A 45 -7.15 11.32 7.21
C VAL A 45 -7.09 11.82 5.76
N VAL A 46 -7.61 11.04 4.81
CA VAL A 46 -7.49 11.38 3.38
C VAL A 46 -8.30 12.62 2.97
N PRO A 47 -9.48 12.96 3.55
CA PRO A 47 -10.20 14.16 3.16
C PRO A 47 -9.39 15.45 3.39
N ALA A 48 -8.68 15.55 4.53
CA ALA A 48 -7.85 16.71 4.85
C ALA A 48 -6.70 16.87 3.84
N TRP A 49 -6.00 15.77 3.56
CA TRP A 49 -4.96 15.75 2.52
C TRP A 49 -5.49 16.18 1.16
N LYS A 50 -6.60 15.60 0.70
CA LYS A 50 -7.18 15.95 -0.62
C LYS A 50 -7.56 17.42 -0.71
N ALA A 51 -8.19 17.97 0.33
CA ALA A 51 -8.60 19.36 0.36
C ALA A 51 -7.40 20.32 0.29
N TRP A 52 -6.31 19.99 1.01
CA TRP A 52 -5.07 20.76 0.98
C TRP A 52 -4.35 20.61 -0.37
N SER A 53 -4.12 19.37 -0.83
CA SER A 53 -3.40 19.08 -2.06
C SER A 53 -4.10 19.61 -3.32
N ALA A 54 -5.43 19.79 -3.28
CA ALA A 54 -6.18 20.39 -4.39
C ALA A 54 -5.79 21.87 -4.62
N LYS A 55 -5.33 22.57 -3.59
CA LYS A 55 -4.90 23.98 -3.67
C LYS A 55 -3.40 24.12 -3.93
N HIS A 56 -2.62 23.18 -3.43
CA HIS A 56 -1.17 23.29 -3.33
C HIS A 56 -0.41 22.30 -4.23
N GLY A 57 -1.11 21.35 -4.84
CA GLY A 57 -0.52 20.23 -5.56
C GLY A 57 -0.20 19.04 -4.64
N THR A 58 0.14 17.90 -5.24
CA THR A 58 0.46 16.67 -4.51
C THR A 58 1.96 16.48 -4.28
N ARG A 59 2.81 17.29 -4.91
CA ARG A 59 4.26 17.21 -4.76
C ARG A 59 4.72 18.15 -3.65
N LEU A 60 5.38 17.58 -2.64
CA LEU A 60 5.83 18.30 -1.46
C LEU A 60 7.30 18.70 -1.60
N TYR A 61 7.52 19.95 -1.96
CA TYR A 61 8.84 20.59 -1.87
C TYR A 61 9.06 21.15 -0.46
N PRO A 62 10.30 21.39 -0.01
CA PRO A 62 10.58 21.88 1.34
C PRO A 62 9.73 23.11 1.75
N GLU A 63 9.57 24.08 0.86
CA GLU A 63 8.76 25.29 1.11
C GLU A 63 7.25 25.02 1.26
N LEU A 64 6.76 23.94 0.65
CA LEU A 64 5.38 23.49 0.79
C LEU A 64 5.18 22.70 2.07
N VAL A 65 6.20 21.97 2.51
CA VAL A 65 6.20 21.30 3.82
C VAL A 65 6.22 22.33 4.96
N GLU A 66 6.98 23.42 4.81
CA GLU A 66 6.95 24.55 5.76
C GLU A 66 5.55 25.15 5.87
N LYS A 67 4.93 25.50 4.74
CA LYS A 67 3.54 26.01 4.72
C LYS A 67 2.54 25.03 5.33
N LEU A 68 2.73 23.73 5.07
CA LEU A 68 1.90 22.70 5.67
C LEU A 68 2.03 22.67 7.19
N ASN A 69 3.20 22.98 7.76
CA ASN A 69 3.39 23.03 9.20
C ASN A 69 2.61 24.17 9.88
N ASP A 70 2.29 25.23 9.14
CA ASP A 70 1.51 26.37 9.63
C ASP A 70 -0.01 26.13 9.58
N GLU A 71 -0.47 25.03 8.96
CA GLU A 71 -1.88 24.69 8.88
C GLU A 71 -2.44 24.25 10.25
N PRO A 72 -3.61 24.75 10.68
CA PRO A 72 -4.23 24.34 11.95
C PRO A 72 -4.48 22.83 12.08
N ASN A 73 -4.58 22.11 10.96
CA ASN A 73 -4.76 20.67 10.89
C ASN A 73 -3.60 19.95 10.19
N ALA A 74 -2.38 20.51 10.26
CA ALA A 74 -1.16 19.98 9.66
C ALA A 74 -0.98 18.47 9.90
N ASP A 75 -1.14 18.01 11.15
CA ASP A 75 -0.99 16.60 11.52
C ASP A 75 -1.97 15.68 10.77
N LEU A 76 -3.21 16.12 10.58
CA LEU A 76 -4.22 15.34 9.87
C LEU A 76 -3.91 15.27 8.37
N ILE A 77 -3.44 16.38 7.80
CA ILE A 77 -3.03 16.46 6.39
C ILE A 77 -1.81 15.57 6.14
N LYS A 78 -0.78 15.63 7.00
CA LYS A 78 0.42 14.78 6.94
C LYS A 78 0.06 13.30 6.99
N LYS A 79 -0.77 12.90 7.97
CA LYS A 79 -1.28 11.53 8.05
C LYS A 79 -2.06 11.11 6.81
N GLY A 80 -2.82 12.04 6.20
CA GLY A 80 -3.54 11.84 4.95
C GLY A 80 -2.64 11.55 3.75
N HIS A 81 -1.57 12.33 3.62
CA HIS A 81 -0.51 12.14 2.63
C HIS A 81 0.16 10.77 2.82
N ASP A 82 0.66 10.53 4.03
CA ASP A 82 1.44 9.35 4.37
C ASP A 82 0.61 8.06 4.25
N PHE A 83 -0.66 8.10 4.66
CA PHE A 83 -1.58 6.97 4.45
C PHE A 83 -1.80 6.68 2.96
N THR A 84 -1.89 7.72 2.12
CA THR A 84 -2.04 7.55 0.67
C THR A 84 -0.81 6.88 0.06
N LEU A 85 0.40 7.28 0.48
CA LEU A 85 1.65 6.64 0.06
C LEU A 85 1.74 5.19 0.56
N MET A 86 1.39 4.93 1.81
CA MET A 86 1.38 3.58 2.40
C MET A 86 0.45 2.63 1.63
N VAL A 87 -0.74 3.10 1.23
CA VAL A 87 -1.65 2.32 0.38
C VAL A 87 -1.06 2.05 -1.01
N ASN A 88 -0.27 2.96 -1.57
CA ASN A 88 0.42 2.72 -2.84
C ASN A 88 1.52 1.66 -2.71
N VAL A 89 2.29 1.67 -1.61
CA VAL A 89 3.24 0.60 -1.28
C VAL A 89 2.52 -0.75 -1.18
N TRP A 90 1.43 -0.80 -0.42
CA TRP A 90 0.61 -2.00 -0.28
C TRP A 90 0.12 -2.53 -1.65
N ARG A 91 -0.40 -1.65 -2.51
CA ARG A 91 -0.86 -2.02 -3.87
C ARG A 91 0.26 -2.58 -4.73
N ARG A 92 1.48 -2.06 -4.59
CA ARG A 92 2.65 -2.56 -5.32
C ARG A 92 3.06 -3.95 -4.84
N ILE A 93 3.08 -4.18 -3.53
CA ILE A 93 3.29 -5.51 -2.95
C ILE A 93 2.22 -6.49 -3.45
N TYR A 94 0.95 -6.09 -3.38
CA TYR A 94 -0.15 -6.91 -3.88
C TYR A 94 -0.02 -7.23 -5.38
N THR A 95 0.43 -6.27 -6.19
CA THR A 95 0.66 -6.48 -7.63
C THR A 95 1.84 -7.42 -7.89
N SER A 96 2.91 -7.33 -7.09
CA SER A 96 4.04 -8.28 -7.14
C SER A 96 3.57 -9.69 -6.82
N PHE A 97 2.84 -9.84 -5.71
CA PHE A 97 2.20 -11.09 -5.30
C PHE A 97 1.36 -11.66 -6.43
N MET A 98 0.45 -10.86 -7.02
CA MET A 98 -0.36 -11.30 -8.15
C MET A 98 0.48 -11.74 -9.36
N THR A 99 1.52 -10.98 -9.72
CA THR A 99 2.34 -11.31 -10.90
C THR A 99 3.07 -12.64 -10.67
N SER A 100 3.74 -12.75 -9.53
CA SER A 100 4.58 -13.88 -9.18
C SER A 100 3.80 -15.18 -9.01
N ILE A 101 2.69 -15.14 -8.29
CA ILE A 101 1.92 -16.35 -7.97
C ILE A 101 1.07 -16.84 -9.16
N TYR A 102 0.52 -15.93 -9.97
CA TYR A 102 -0.36 -16.33 -11.07
C TYR A 102 0.37 -16.72 -12.35
N THR A 103 1.61 -16.24 -12.55
CA THR A 103 2.30 -16.41 -13.82
C THR A 103 3.58 -17.24 -13.72
N VAL A 104 4.35 -17.11 -12.63
CA VAL A 104 5.71 -17.66 -12.57
C VAL A 104 5.80 -18.89 -11.66
N HIS A 105 5.50 -18.75 -10.37
CA HIS A 105 5.86 -19.74 -9.35
C HIS A 105 4.70 -20.61 -8.86
N GLY A 106 3.46 -20.29 -9.28
CA GLY A 106 2.26 -20.98 -8.82
C GLY A 106 1.60 -20.30 -7.63
N ALA A 107 0.28 -20.43 -7.57
CA ALA A 107 -0.55 -19.73 -6.59
C ALA A 107 -0.14 -20.11 -5.16
N ARG A 108 -0.07 -19.13 -4.25
CA ARG A 108 0.18 -19.31 -2.81
C ARG A 108 -0.81 -18.50 -1.98
N PRO A 109 -1.09 -18.88 -0.73
CA PRO A 109 -1.88 -18.04 0.17
C PRO A 109 -1.19 -16.69 0.38
N TRP A 110 -2.00 -15.64 0.59
CA TRP A 110 -1.50 -14.35 1.01
C TRP A 110 -0.69 -14.48 2.31
N ASN A 111 0.43 -13.76 2.41
CA ASN A 111 1.39 -13.88 3.52
C ASN A 111 1.93 -15.31 3.78
N ALA A 112 2.01 -16.14 2.74
CA ALA A 112 2.70 -17.43 2.79
C ALA A 112 3.74 -17.55 1.66
N ASN A 113 4.46 -16.46 1.43
CA ASN A 113 5.46 -16.33 0.38
C ASN A 113 6.80 -16.91 0.83
N VAL A 114 7.53 -17.50 -0.11
CA VAL A 114 8.87 -18.10 0.10
C VAL A 114 9.74 -17.84 -1.13
N GLY A 115 11.05 -18.06 -1.02
CA GLY A 115 11.99 -17.94 -2.13
C GLY A 115 12.00 -16.54 -2.75
N PHE A 116 12.12 -16.47 -4.07
CA PHE A 116 12.24 -15.21 -4.82
C PHE A 116 11.08 -14.23 -4.58
N GLU A 117 9.84 -14.72 -4.40
CA GLU A 117 8.72 -13.82 -4.10
C GLU A 117 8.87 -13.16 -2.73
N CYS A 118 9.41 -13.92 -1.78
CA CYS A 118 9.67 -13.41 -0.45
C CYS A 118 10.70 -12.28 -0.48
N GLU A 119 11.79 -12.47 -1.24
CA GLU A 119 12.83 -11.46 -1.46
C GLU A 119 12.24 -10.18 -2.09
N ASN A 120 11.37 -10.32 -3.09
CA ASN A 120 10.70 -9.18 -3.72
C ASN A 120 9.79 -8.43 -2.74
N ILE A 121 8.98 -9.16 -1.96
CA ILE A 121 8.11 -8.53 -0.97
C ILE A 121 8.93 -7.83 0.11
N GLN A 122 10.04 -8.41 0.58
CA GLN A 122 10.93 -7.76 1.55
C GLN A 122 11.55 -6.47 1.00
N ALA A 123 11.91 -6.44 -0.28
CA ALA A 123 12.40 -5.25 -0.94
C ALA A 123 11.33 -4.14 -1.01
N LEU A 124 10.07 -4.52 -1.25
CA LEU A 124 8.94 -3.59 -1.37
C LEU A 124 8.33 -3.17 -0.02
N ASN A 125 8.36 -4.05 0.98
CA ASN A 125 7.86 -3.79 2.33
C ASN A 125 8.88 -2.97 3.12
N ILE A 126 8.98 -1.69 2.76
CA ILE A 126 9.91 -0.74 3.36
C ILE A 126 9.69 -0.51 4.86
N PHE A 127 8.53 -0.90 5.41
CA PHE A 127 8.13 -0.62 6.79
C PHE A 127 8.77 -1.60 7.77
N THR A 128 8.79 -2.89 7.44
CA THR A 128 9.28 -3.94 8.34
C THR A 128 10.37 -4.80 7.73
N ARG A 129 10.56 -4.74 6.40
CA ARG A 129 11.44 -5.63 5.62
C ARG A 129 11.13 -7.12 5.79
N GLN A 130 9.93 -7.42 6.28
CA GLN A 130 9.44 -8.78 6.43
C GLN A 130 8.56 -9.15 5.22
N CYS A 131 8.50 -10.45 4.97
CA CYS A 131 7.90 -11.04 3.77
C CYS A 131 6.41 -11.36 3.93
N ASN A 132 5.99 -11.73 5.14
CA ASN A 132 4.69 -12.33 5.42
C ASN A 132 3.91 -11.59 6.51
N ASP A 133 4.24 -10.32 6.74
CA ASP A 133 3.57 -9.43 7.71
C ASP A 133 2.83 -8.27 7.02
N VAL A 134 2.46 -8.45 5.75
CA VAL A 134 1.78 -7.41 4.98
C VAL A 134 0.31 -7.37 5.40
N PRO A 135 -0.26 -6.21 5.75
CA PRO A 135 -1.68 -6.10 6.08
C PRO A 135 -2.58 -6.68 4.98
N ASP A 136 -3.65 -7.39 5.34
CA ASP A 136 -4.63 -7.89 4.36
C ASP A 136 -5.75 -6.87 4.15
N TRP A 137 -5.47 -5.87 3.30
CA TRP A 137 -6.45 -4.87 2.89
C TRP A 137 -7.18 -5.24 1.58
N ARG A 138 -7.15 -6.53 1.20
CA ARG A 138 -7.90 -7.00 0.03
C ARG A 138 -9.39 -6.98 0.33
N LYS A 139 -10.20 -6.63 -0.67
CA LYS A 139 -11.66 -6.71 -0.54
C LYS A 139 -12.11 -8.17 -0.42
N PRO A 140 -13.25 -8.47 0.24
CA PRO A 140 -13.71 -9.86 0.41
C PRO A 140 -13.82 -10.66 -0.89
N GLU A 141 -14.27 -10.04 -1.97
CA GLU A 141 -14.32 -10.63 -3.31
C GLU A 141 -12.93 -10.93 -3.88
N THR A 142 -11.97 -10.04 -3.65
CA THR A 142 -10.57 -10.23 -4.07
C THR A 142 -9.93 -11.39 -3.31
N ARG A 143 -10.14 -11.47 -1.99
CA ARG A 143 -9.66 -12.58 -1.17
C ARG A 143 -10.19 -13.92 -1.66
N ARG A 144 -11.52 -14.02 -1.85
CA ARG A 144 -12.17 -15.24 -2.36
C ARG A 144 -11.63 -15.67 -3.72
N ARG A 145 -11.40 -14.73 -4.64
CA ARG A 145 -10.79 -15.02 -5.94
C ARG A 145 -9.38 -15.58 -5.75
N ASP A 146 -8.54 -14.91 -4.97
CA ASP A 146 -7.14 -15.31 -4.76
C ASP A 146 -7.04 -16.70 -4.08
N GLU A 147 -7.91 -16.97 -3.11
CA GLU A 147 -8.03 -18.27 -2.47
C GLU A 147 -8.49 -19.36 -3.45
N ALA A 148 -9.51 -19.07 -4.28
CA ALA A 148 -9.99 -20.04 -5.27
C ALA A 148 -8.90 -20.40 -6.29
N GLU A 149 -8.09 -19.43 -6.70
CA GLU A 149 -6.98 -19.64 -7.63
C GLU A 149 -5.85 -20.46 -7.00
N PHE A 150 -5.56 -20.25 -5.72
CA PHE A 150 -4.72 -21.16 -4.93
C PHE A 150 -5.27 -22.60 -4.89
N GLN A 151 -6.59 -22.75 -4.80
CA GLN A 151 -7.21 -24.08 -4.79
C GLN A 151 -7.14 -24.80 -6.14
N LYS A 152 -7.16 -24.08 -7.26
CA LYS A 152 -7.15 -24.66 -8.61
C LYS A 152 -5.82 -25.25 -9.06
N ASN A 153 -4.69 -24.86 -8.45
CA ASN A 153 -3.36 -25.20 -8.96
C ASN A 153 -2.51 -26.00 -7.95
N PRO A 154 -2.93 -27.20 -7.53
CA PRO A 154 -2.26 -27.97 -6.47
C PRO A 154 -0.86 -28.47 -6.84
N ALA A 155 -0.56 -28.62 -8.14
CA ALA A 155 0.71 -29.17 -8.64
C ALA A 155 1.92 -28.23 -8.45
N LYS A 156 1.70 -26.93 -8.18
CA LYS A 156 2.78 -25.95 -7.90
C LYS A 156 2.93 -25.60 -6.42
N ARG A 157 2.26 -26.34 -5.51
CA ARG A 157 2.24 -26.03 -4.06
C ARG A 157 3.56 -26.34 -3.33
N PHE A 158 4.45 -27.12 -3.93
CA PHE A 158 5.62 -27.71 -3.25
C PHE A 158 6.93 -27.70 -4.06
N GLN A 159 7.02 -26.88 -5.13
CA GLN A 159 8.31 -26.52 -5.74
C GLN A 159 8.78 -25.18 -5.16
#